data_AF-A0A2J6SBH0-F1
#
_entry.id   AF-A0A2J6SBH0-F1
#
_cell.length_a   1.000
_cell.length_b   1.000
_cell.length_c   1.000
_cell.angle_alpha   90.00
_cell.angle_beta   90.00
_cell.angle_gamma   90.00
#
_symmetry.space_group_name_H-M   'P 1'
#
loop_
_entity.id
_entity.type
_entity.pdbx_description
1 polymer ?
#
loop_
_entity_poly.entity_id
_entity_poly.type
_entity_poly.pdbx_seq_one_letter_code
_entity_poly.pdbx_strand_id
1 'polypeptide(L)' 'VRKRAEPICRDAEYGNILQLATSQRLKSTVELLLKYGADPNIQDTSNRRALHIASWFGFPEIVDLLLEYGA' A
#
# COMPACT_ATOMS: atom_id res chain seq x y z
N VAL A 1 24.63 -22.35 -1.49
CA VAL A 1 23.81 -22.04 -0.30
C VAL A 1 24.06 -20.59 0.11
N ARG A 2 23.39 -19.62 -0.54
CA ARG A 2 23.59 -18.20 -0.25
C ARG A 2 22.66 -17.80 0.89
N LYS A 3 23.17 -17.82 2.12
CA LYS A 3 22.63 -17.04 3.23
C LYS A 3 22.80 -15.56 2.86
N ARG A 4 21.81 -14.98 2.17
CA ARG A 4 21.67 -13.53 2.08
C ARG A 4 20.81 -13.12 3.27
N ALA A 5 21.38 -12.24 4.08
CA ALA A 5 20.81 -11.63 5.28
C ALA A 5 19.28 -11.54 5.28
N GLU A 6 18.68 -11.96 6.39
CA GLU A 6 17.27 -11.77 6.68
C GLU A 6 16.88 -10.29 6.51
N PRO A 7 15.93 -9.95 5.62
CA PRO A 7 15.30 -8.64 5.64
C PRO A 7 14.17 -8.73 6.68
N ILE A 8 14.43 -8.25 7.88
CA ILE A 8 13.38 -7.92 8.84
C ILE A 8 12.52 -6.81 8.19
N CYS A 9 11.46 -7.24 7.53
CA CYS A 9 10.21 -6.54 7.19
C CYS A 9 10.26 -5.11 6.63
N ARG A 10 10.90 -4.87 5.48
CA ARG A 10 10.60 -3.63 4.72
C ARG A 10 9.15 -3.62 4.20
N ASP A 11 8.61 -4.79 3.84
CA ASP A 11 7.29 -4.89 3.22
C ASP A 11 6.16 -4.54 4.21
N ALA A 12 6.28 -4.91 5.49
CA ALA A 12 5.27 -4.57 6.49
C ALA A 12 5.22 -3.06 6.78
N GLU A 13 6.35 -2.35 6.73
CA GLU A 13 6.40 -0.90 6.94
C GLU A 13 5.82 -0.14 5.75
N TYR A 14 6.18 -0.48 4.51
CA TYR A 14 5.65 0.20 3.32
C TYR A 14 4.16 -0.05 3.09
N GLY A 15 3.67 -1.27 3.33
CA GLY A 15 2.23 -1.57 3.26
C GLY A 15 1.43 -0.77 4.29
N ASN A 16 1.95 -0.67 5.52
CA ASN A 16 1.34 0.16 6.57
C ASN A 16 1.32 1.64 6.18
N ILE A 17 2.41 2.16 5.60
CA ILE A 17 2.48 3.56 5.16
C ILE A 17 1.49 3.84 4.01
N LEU A 18 1.36 2.94 3.04
CA LEU A 18 0.42 3.09 1.92
C LEU A 18 -1.04 3.09 2.40
N GLN A 19 -1.36 2.19 3.32
CA GLN A 19 -2.69 2.09 3.93
C GLN A 19 -3.03 3.33 4.78
N LEU A 20 -2.08 3.85 5.55
CA LEU A 20 -2.24 5.08 6.33
C LEU A 20 -2.41 6.31 5.42
N ALA A 21 -1.65 6.40 4.34
CA ALA A 21 -1.83 7.45 3.34
C ALA A 21 -3.22 7.37 2.68
N THR A 22 -3.68 6.14 2.43
CA THR A 22 -5.02 5.87 1.89
C THR A 22 -6.12 6.27 2.86
N SER A 23 -6.01 5.93 4.15
CA SER A 23 -7.03 6.30 5.16
C SER A 23 -7.14 7.80 5.39
N GLN A 24 -6.06 8.54 5.15
CA GLN A 24 -6.02 10.00 5.25
C GLN A 24 -6.39 10.72 3.93
N ARG A 25 -6.79 9.98 2.89
CA ARG A 25 -7.10 10.50 1.55
C ARG A 25 -5.94 11.29 0.92
N LEU A 26 -4.70 10.90 1.22
CA LEU A 26 -3.49 11.57 0.73
C LEU A 26 -3.07 11.03 -0.65
N LYS A 27 -3.86 11.33 -1.69
CA LYS A 27 -3.63 10.82 -3.05
C LYS A 27 -2.18 11.01 -3.53
N SER A 28 -1.60 12.20 -3.35
CA SER A 28 -0.22 12.48 -3.78
C SER A 28 0.82 11.62 -3.06
N THR A 29 0.59 11.30 -1.78
CA THR A 29 1.47 10.42 -1.00
C THR A 29 1.32 8.97 -1.45
N VAL A 30 0.08 8.52 -1.71
CA VAL A 30 -0.18 7.18 -2.27
C VAL A 30 0.53 7.04 -3.61
N GLU A 31 0.39 8.01 -4.52
CA GLU A 31 1.07 8.02 -5.82
C GLU A 31 2.58 7.98 -5.68
N LEU A 32 3.14 8.77 -4.76
CA LEU A 32 4.58 8.79 -4.51
C LEU A 32 5.07 7.41 -4.04
N LEU A 33 4.38 6.80 -3.08
CA LEU A 33 4.73 5.48 -2.55
C LEU A 33 4.69 4.41 -3.64
N LEU A 34 3.63 4.40 -4.46
CA LEU A 34 3.51 3.47 -5.59
C LEU A 34 4.64 3.67 -6.62
N LYS A 35 4.99 4.93 -6.94
CA LYS A 35 6.14 5.25 -7.81
C LYS A 35 7.48 4.78 -7.24
N TYR A 36 7.63 4.76 -5.92
CA TYR A 36 8.83 4.24 -5.25
C TYR A 36 8.84 2.70 -5.11
N GLY A 37 7.84 2.00 -5.66
CA GLY A 37 7.76 0.54 -5.66
C GLY A 37 7.09 -0.03 -4.41
N ALA A 38 6.26 0.74 -3.70
CA ALA A 38 5.38 0.17 -2.69
C ALA A 38 4.40 -0.81 -3.34
N ASP A 39 4.30 -2.02 -2.80
CA ASP A 39 3.36 -3.03 -3.29
C ASP A 39 1.94 -2.72 -2.75
N PRO A 40 0.96 -2.43 -3.63
CA PRO A 40 -0.40 -2.13 -3.20
C PRO A 40 -1.16 -3.35 -2.65
N ASN A 41 -0.66 -4.56 -2.88
CA ASN A 41 -1.29 -5.81 -2.45
C ASN A 41 -0.94 -6.20 -1.01
N ILE A 42 -0.07 -5.44 -0.34
CA ILE A 42 0.32 -5.73 1.04
C ILE A 42 -0.90 -5.70 1.96
N GLN A 43 -1.05 -6.78 2.72
CA GLN A 43 -2.08 -6.95 3.72
C GLN A 43 -1.60 -6.50 5.10
N ASP A 44 -2.47 -5.81 5.85
CA ASP A 44 -2.25 -5.59 7.28
C ASP A 44 -2.54 -6.85 8.10
N THR A 45 -2.37 -6.76 9.43
CA THR A 45 -2.70 -7.81 10.40
C THR A 45 -4.19 -8.20 10.40
N SER A 46 -5.05 -7.41 9.76
CA SER A 46 -6.49 -7.64 9.59
C SER A 46 -6.84 -8.11 8.17
N ASN A 47 -5.85 -8.52 7.36
CA ASN A 47 -5.99 -8.90 5.94
C ASN A 47 -6.56 -7.79 5.03
N ARG A 48 -6.51 -6.53 5.45
CA ARG A 48 -6.94 -5.38 4.65
C ARG A 48 -5.81 -4.90 3.77
N ARG A 49 -6.16 -4.41 2.59
CA ARG A 49 -5.26 -3.85 1.58
C ARG A 49 -5.55 -2.36 1.47
N ALA A 50 -4.67 -1.60 0.81
CA ALA A 50 -4.94 -0.20 0.49
C ALA A 50 -6.30 -0.05 -0.25
N LEU A 51 -6.61 -0.97 -1.17
CA LEU A 51 -7.87 -0.97 -1.92
C LEU A 51 -9.11 -1.15 -1.02
N HIS A 52 -9.03 -2.00 0.01
CA HIS A 52 -10.12 -2.18 0.99
C HIS A 52 -10.40 -0.88 1.75
N ILE A 53 -9.34 -0.17 2.16
CA ILE A 53 -9.45 1.10 2.88
C ILE A 53 -10.04 2.18 1.96
N ALA A 54 -9.50 2.33 0.75
CA ALA A 54 -10.00 3.31 -0.22
C ALA A 54 -11.49 3.09 -0.55
N SER A 55 -11.90 1.83 -0.70
CA SER A 55 -13.30 1.45 -0.96
C SER A 55 -14.20 1.71 0.25
N TRP A 56 -13.75 1.38 1.46
CA TRP A 56 -14.52 1.58 2.70
C TRP A 56 -14.83 3.05 2.97
N PHE A 57 -13.86 3.93 2.71
CA PHE A 57 -14.02 5.36 2.91
C PHE A 57 -14.61 6.10 1.70
N GLY A 58 -14.80 5.42 0.57
CA GLY A 58 -15.37 6.02 -0.65
C GLY A 58 -14.42 7.02 -1.32
N PHE A 59 -13.15 6.65 -1.52
CA PHE A 59 -12.13 7.47 -2.18
C PHE A 59 -11.87 6.98 -3.62
N PRO A 60 -12.77 7.27 -4.59
CA PRO A 60 -12.68 6.73 -5.95
C PRO A 60 -11.35 7.08 -6.63
N GLU A 61 -10.81 8.28 -6.41
CA GLU A 61 -9.56 8.71 -7.03
C GLU A 61 -8.33 7.93 -6.53
N ILE A 62 -8.42 7.35 -5.33
CA ILE A 62 -7.38 6.48 -4.77
C ILE A 62 -7.61 5.04 -5.19
N VAL A 63 -8.87 4.61 -5.32
CA VAL A 63 -9.23 3.31 -5.90
C VAL A 63 -8.67 3.19 -7.32
N ASP A 64 -8.96 4.16 -8.18
CA ASP A 64 -8.48 4.18 -9.57
C ASP A 64 -6.95 4.13 -9.63
N LEU A 65 -6.28 4.95 -8.80
CA LEU A 65 -4.83 4.99 -8.71
C LEU A 65 -4.24 3.65 -8.25
N LEU A 66 -4.84 2.98 -7.27
CA LEU A 66 -4.38 1.67 -6.81
C LEU A 66 -4.58 0.60 -7.90
N LEU A 67 -5.70 0.64 -8.62
CA LEU A 67 -5.99 -0.28 -9.72
C LEU A 67 -5.02 -0.09 -10.90
N GLU A 68 -4.63 1.14 -11.22
CA GLU A 68 -3.61 1.44 -12.23
C GLU A 68 -2.25 0.79 -11.93
N TYR A 69 -1.92 0.61 -10.64
CA TYR A 69 -0.69 -0.04 -10.17
C TYR A 69 -0.87 -1.53 -9.86
N GLY A 70 -2.02 -2.14 -10.18
CA GLY A 70 -2.26 -3.58 -10.05
C GLY A 70 -2.60 -4.07 -8.65
N ALA A 71 -3.31 -3.26 -7.86
CA ALA A 71 -3.86 -3.61 -6.55
C ALA A 71 -5.03 -4.62 -6.58
#